data_AF-A0A2C5Y963-F1
#
_entry.id   AF-A0A2C5Y963-F1
#
_cell.length_a   1.000
_cell.length_b   1.000
_cell.length_c   1.000
_cell.angle_alpha   90.00
_cell.angle_beta   90.00
_cell.angle_gamma   90.00
#
_symmetry.space_group_name_H-M   'P 1'
#
loop_
_entity.id
_entity.type
_entity.pdbx_description
1 polymer ?
#
loop_
_entity_poly.entity_id
_entity_poly.type
_entity_poly.pdbx_seq_one_letter_code
_entity_poly.pdbx_strand_id
1 'polypeptide(L)'
;MPLIPRIASPPSSHFLPPLHSSPKTAVSPSNAAFVLFTSGSTGTPKGLVQQHSSVCSVNAAYHDSLFLNHSSRVLNFAAYTFDVSTVDVFATLSLGGCVCIPSEAERLNDLEGAIQRFNVTWIDLTPSFAVASIPDPRRVPSLQTLVLAGEPLQPHHAAHFVGRVPRVINCYGPAEAGGCLAQICEAGDAAPAVGRAMPSARCWVVDVRDARRLASVGAVGELVVEGPTLARGYLGLEDKTKAAALL
;
A
#
# COMPACT_ATOMS: atom_id res chain seq x y z
N MET A 1 20.85 34.70 -9.67
CA MET A 1 19.65 34.56 -10.53
C MET A 1 19.14 33.13 -10.35
N PRO A 2 18.04 32.91 -9.61
CA PRO A 2 17.59 31.55 -9.28
C PRO A 2 16.97 30.89 -10.51
N LEU A 3 17.45 29.71 -10.87
CA LEU A 3 16.88 28.86 -11.92
C LEU A 3 15.53 28.35 -11.43
N ILE A 4 14.44 28.95 -11.93
CA ILE A 4 13.08 28.43 -11.76
C ILE A 4 12.98 27.14 -12.58
N PRO A 5 12.74 25.97 -11.96
CA PRO A 5 12.55 24.73 -12.71
C PRO A 5 11.28 24.87 -13.57
N ARG A 6 11.42 24.69 -14.88
CA ARG A 6 10.26 24.58 -15.78
C ARG A 6 9.66 23.19 -15.58
N ILE A 7 8.50 23.11 -14.95
CA ILE A 7 7.68 21.89 -14.91
C ILE A 7 7.21 21.64 -16.34
N ALA A 8 7.72 20.60 -17.00
CA ALA A 8 7.16 20.16 -18.27
C ALA A 8 5.75 19.63 -18.00
N SER A 9 4.77 20.12 -18.76
CA SER A 9 3.44 19.50 -18.84
C SER A 9 3.64 18.01 -19.19
N PRO A 10 2.84 17.08 -18.62
CA PRO A 10 2.91 15.69 -19.05
C PRO A 10 2.74 15.67 -20.58
N PRO A 11 3.62 14.97 -21.33
CA PRO A 11 3.44 14.85 -22.75
C PRO A 11 2.03 14.29 -23.00
N SER A 12 1.29 14.94 -23.89
CA SER A 12 0.06 14.36 -24.45
C SER A 12 0.32 12.90 -24.82
N SER A 13 -0.69 12.04 -24.63
CA SER A 13 -0.66 10.58 -24.83
C SER A 13 -0.21 10.09 -26.23
N HIS A 14 0.30 10.99 -27.08
CA HIS A 14 0.70 10.79 -28.47
C HIS A 14 2.13 10.25 -28.67
N PHE A 15 2.93 10.04 -27.62
CA PHE A 15 4.31 9.53 -27.78
C PHE A 15 4.47 8.02 -27.67
N LEU A 16 3.45 7.29 -27.21
CA LEU A 16 3.48 5.84 -27.26
C LEU A 16 2.75 5.38 -28.52
N PRO A 17 3.42 4.63 -29.43
CA PRO A 17 2.72 4.07 -30.57
C PRO A 17 1.52 3.26 -30.07
N PRO A 18 0.35 3.34 -30.73
CA PRO A 18 -0.79 2.54 -30.36
C PRO A 18 -0.38 1.06 -30.34
N LEU A 19 -0.66 0.37 -29.23
CA LEU A 19 -0.43 -1.06 -29.11
C LEU A 19 -1.36 -1.77 -30.08
N HIS A 20 -0.85 -2.14 -31.26
CA HIS A 20 -1.60 -2.86 -32.29
C HIS A 20 -1.92 -4.32 -31.89
N SER A 21 -1.23 -4.85 -30.88
CA SER A 21 -1.48 -6.16 -30.27
C SER A 21 -0.79 -6.24 -28.91
N SER A 22 -1.27 -7.11 -28.01
CA SER A 22 -0.58 -7.43 -26.77
C SER A 22 0.86 -7.93 -27.03
N PRO A 23 1.84 -7.60 -26.17
CA PRO A 23 3.21 -8.09 -26.34
C PRO A 23 3.22 -9.62 -26.32
N LYS A 24 3.85 -10.24 -27.32
CA LYS A 24 4.06 -11.69 -27.33
C LYS A 24 5.10 -12.02 -26.26
N THR A 25 4.68 -12.72 -25.22
CA THR A 25 5.52 -13.08 -24.07
C THR A 25 5.21 -14.49 -23.58
N ALA A 26 6.22 -15.18 -23.06
CA ALA A 26 6.08 -16.46 -22.37
C ALA A 26 5.80 -16.29 -20.85
N VAL A 27 5.69 -15.04 -20.37
CA VAL A 27 5.39 -14.73 -18.97
C VAL A 27 4.00 -15.24 -18.62
N SER A 28 3.92 -15.99 -17.52
CA SER A 28 2.68 -16.49 -16.92
C SER A 28 2.35 -15.70 -15.64
N PRO A 29 1.06 -15.50 -15.31
CA PRO A 29 0.63 -14.90 -14.03
C PRO A 29 1.22 -15.58 -12.79
N SER A 30 1.53 -16.88 -12.88
CA SER A 30 2.13 -17.65 -11.79
C SER A 30 3.65 -17.50 -11.70
N ASN A 31 4.33 -16.82 -12.63
CA ASN A 31 5.76 -16.53 -12.51
C ASN A 31 6.03 -15.56 -11.36
N ALA A 32 7.23 -15.64 -10.79
CA ALA A 32 7.63 -14.73 -9.72
C ALA A 32 7.85 -13.33 -10.33
N ALA A 33 7.21 -12.32 -9.75
CA ALA A 33 7.36 -10.93 -10.15
C ALA A 33 8.53 -10.28 -9.39
N PHE A 34 8.64 -10.51 -8.08
CA PHE A 34 9.73 -10.00 -7.25
C PHE A 34 9.89 -10.81 -5.95
N VAL A 35 11.02 -10.61 -5.28
CA VAL A 35 11.32 -11.15 -3.95
C VAL A 35 11.64 -10.00 -3.01
N LEU A 36 10.88 -9.87 -1.93
CA LEU A 36 11.09 -8.84 -0.90
C LEU A 36 11.57 -9.48 0.39
N PHE A 37 12.63 -8.95 0.99
CA PHE A 37 13.17 -9.51 2.22
C PHE A 37 12.60 -8.78 3.43
N THR A 38 11.96 -9.54 4.33
CA THR A 38 11.47 -9.04 5.61
C THR A 38 12.38 -9.47 6.75
N SER A 39 12.37 -8.72 7.86
CA SER A 39 13.10 -9.09 9.07
C SER A 39 12.52 -10.41 9.62
N GLY A 40 13.30 -11.48 9.56
CA GLY A 40 12.89 -12.75 10.14
C GLY A 40 12.96 -12.69 11.67
N SER A 41 12.01 -13.32 12.35
CA SER A 41 12.01 -13.50 13.81
C SER A 41 13.27 -14.19 14.36
N THR A 42 14.01 -14.90 13.51
CA THR A 42 15.27 -15.58 13.85
C THR A 42 16.52 -14.75 13.54
N GLY A 43 16.37 -13.48 13.16
CA GLY A 43 17.47 -12.58 12.74
C GLY A 43 17.94 -12.77 11.29
N THR A 44 17.58 -13.88 10.64
CA THR A 44 17.84 -14.11 9.21
C THR A 44 16.67 -13.59 8.37
N PRO A 45 16.89 -12.66 7.42
CA PRO A 45 15.84 -12.17 6.54
C PRO A 45 15.15 -13.29 5.77
N LYS A 46 13.83 -13.20 5.60
CA LYS A 46 13.04 -14.15 4.81
C LYS A 46 12.65 -13.49 3.49
N GLY A 47 13.04 -14.10 2.36
CA GLY A 47 12.65 -13.61 1.05
C GLY A 47 11.22 -14.03 0.73
N LEU A 48 10.30 -13.10 0.58
CA LEU A 48 8.91 -13.34 0.23
C LEU A 48 8.74 -13.32 -1.29
N VAL A 49 8.33 -14.43 -1.88
CA VAL A 49 8.17 -14.58 -3.34
C VAL A 49 6.77 -14.16 -3.75
N GLN A 50 6.66 -13.02 -4.43
CA GLN A 50 5.40 -12.50 -4.96
C GLN A 50 5.23 -12.89 -6.43
N GLN A 51 4.02 -13.29 -6.82
CA GLN A 51 3.67 -13.65 -8.20
C GLN A 51 2.99 -12.48 -8.92
N HIS A 52 3.04 -12.46 -10.26
CA HIS A 52 2.32 -11.44 -11.03
C HIS A 52 0.82 -11.40 -10.69
N SER A 53 0.17 -12.57 -10.55
CA SER A 53 -1.23 -12.64 -10.15
C SER A 53 -1.50 -12.00 -8.78
N SER A 54 -0.62 -12.20 -7.81
CA SER A 54 -0.76 -11.62 -6.46
C SER A 54 -0.66 -10.10 -6.50
N VAL A 55 0.35 -9.59 -7.21
CA VAL A 55 0.56 -8.15 -7.40
C VAL A 55 -0.63 -7.49 -8.11
N CYS A 56 -1.10 -8.08 -9.22
CA CYS A 56 -2.27 -7.55 -9.93
C CYS A 56 -3.53 -7.56 -9.05
N SER A 57 -3.70 -8.58 -8.21
CA SER A 57 -4.85 -8.67 -7.30
C SER A 57 -4.79 -7.62 -6.20
N VAL A 58 -3.61 -7.34 -5.65
CA VAL A 58 -3.39 -6.24 -4.70
C VAL A 58 -3.70 -4.90 -5.38
N ASN A 59 -3.17 -4.66 -6.58
CA ASN A 59 -3.39 -3.41 -7.31
C ASN A 59 -4.88 -3.14 -7.56
N ALA A 60 -5.66 -4.17 -7.93
CA ALA A 60 -7.10 -4.05 -8.10
C ALA A 60 -7.81 -3.68 -6.78
N ALA A 61 -7.40 -4.28 -5.66
CA ALA A 61 -7.96 -3.94 -4.35
C ALA A 61 -7.68 -2.49 -3.93
N TYR A 62 -6.49 -1.98 -4.25
CA TYR A 62 -6.10 -0.57 -3.99
C TYR A 62 -6.96 0.41 -4.79
N HIS A 63 -7.38 0.05 -6.00
CA HIS A 63 -8.33 0.84 -6.76
C HIS A 63 -9.66 0.99 -6.01
N ASP A 64 -10.25 -0.15 -5.66
CA ASP A 64 -11.60 -0.20 -5.11
C ASP A 64 -11.70 0.32 -3.68
N SER A 65 -10.72 0.01 -2.83
CA SER A 65 -10.77 0.29 -1.39
C SER A 65 -9.98 1.54 -0.98
N LEU A 66 -8.93 1.88 -1.73
CA LEU A 66 -8.01 2.96 -1.39
C LEU A 66 -8.06 4.11 -2.40
N PHE A 67 -9.05 4.12 -3.30
CA PHE A 67 -9.35 5.21 -4.23
C PHE A 67 -8.21 5.57 -5.17
N LEU A 68 -7.25 4.66 -5.36
CA LEU A 68 -6.18 4.84 -6.33
C LEU A 68 -6.74 4.69 -7.75
N ASN A 69 -6.50 5.63 -8.65
CA ASN A 69 -7.08 5.58 -9.99
C ASN A 69 -6.23 6.36 -11.02
N HIS A 70 -6.68 6.42 -12.27
CA HIS A 70 -5.97 7.08 -13.37
C HIS A 70 -5.68 8.58 -13.14
N SER A 71 -6.46 9.27 -12.30
CA SER A 71 -6.22 10.68 -11.95
C SER A 71 -5.24 10.85 -10.79
N SER A 72 -4.83 9.76 -10.13
CA SER A 72 -3.97 9.81 -8.97
C SER A 72 -2.54 10.19 -9.33
N ARG A 73 -1.98 11.10 -8.52
CA ARG A 73 -0.56 11.45 -8.49
C ARG A 73 0.01 10.92 -7.20
N VAL A 74 0.64 9.74 -7.27
CA VAL A 74 1.13 8.97 -6.11
C VAL A 74 2.54 9.40 -5.77
N LEU A 75 2.80 9.84 -4.54
CA LEU A 75 4.16 10.03 -4.09
C LEU A 75 4.79 8.66 -3.81
N ASN A 76 5.86 8.31 -4.52
CA ASN A 76 6.63 7.11 -4.20
C ASN A 76 7.50 7.37 -2.97
N PHE A 77 6.96 7.01 -1.81
CA PHE A 77 7.58 7.28 -0.51
C PHE A 77 8.29 6.06 0.06
N ALA A 78 7.69 4.88 -0.07
CA ALA A 78 8.23 3.66 0.52
C ALA A 78 9.58 3.31 -0.12
N ALA A 79 10.56 2.93 0.71
CA ALA A 79 11.81 2.42 0.17
C ALA A 79 11.55 1.13 -0.63
N TYR A 80 12.33 0.90 -1.69
CA TYR A 80 12.14 -0.24 -2.61
C TYR A 80 12.31 -1.63 -1.98
N THR A 81 12.75 -1.67 -0.72
CA THR A 81 12.83 -2.88 0.11
C THR A 81 11.51 -3.23 0.80
N PHE A 82 10.54 -2.32 0.81
CA PHE A 82 9.19 -2.54 1.35
C PHE A 82 8.20 -2.82 0.22
N ASP A 83 7.23 -3.67 0.51
CA ASP A 83 6.15 -4.08 -0.39
C ASP A 83 5.28 -2.90 -0.86
N VAL A 84 5.03 -1.91 0.00
CA VAL A 84 4.27 -0.69 -0.36
C VAL A 84 4.88 0.03 -1.58
N SER A 85 6.20 -0.01 -1.76
CA SER A 85 6.84 0.60 -2.94
C SER A 85 6.39 -0.03 -4.26
N THR A 86 5.98 -1.30 -4.23
CA THR A 86 5.47 -2.01 -5.41
C THR A 86 4.08 -1.53 -5.77
N VAL A 87 3.27 -1.14 -4.78
CA VAL A 87 1.99 -0.46 -5.02
C VAL A 87 2.22 0.93 -5.58
N ASP A 88 3.09 1.73 -4.95
CA ASP A 88 3.41 3.10 -5.38
C ASP A 88 3.71 3.17 -6.88
N VAL A 89 4.41 2.15 -7.40
CA VAL A 89 4.79 2.06 -8.81
C VAL A 89 3.77 1.29 -9.63
N PHE A 90 3.55 0.00 -9.36
CA PHE A 90 2.81 -0.88 -10.27
C PHE A 90 1.29 -0.66 -10.21
N ALA A 91 0.73 -0.39 -9.03
CA ALA A 91 -0.70 -0.08 -8.93
C ALA A 91 -1.00 1.24 -9.66
N THR A 92 -0.17 2.25 -9.41
CA THR A 92 -0.27 3.56 -10.08
C THR A 92 -0.20 3.44 -11.60
N LEU A 93 0.85 2.80 -12.13
CA LEU A 93 1.05 2.70 -13.57
C LEU A 93 0.00 1.80 -14.24
N SER A 94 -0.41 0.70 -13.60
CA SER A 94 -1.45 -0.19 -14.16
C SER A 94 -2.84 0.46 -14.23
N LEU A 95 -3.11 1.43 -13.36
CA LEU A 95 -4.36 2.21 -13.35
C LEU A 95 -4.27 3.50 -14.18
N GLY A 96 -3.12 3.78 -14.82
CA GLY A 96 -2.91 4.98 -15.64
C GLY A 96 -2.59 6.26 -14.86
N GLY A 97 -2.27 6.15 -13.57
CA GLY A 97 -1.86 7.27 -12.72
C GLY A 97 -0.42 7.74 -12.96
N CYS A 98 0.02 8.70 -12.15
CA CYS A 98 1.35 9.29 -12.21
C CYS A 98 2.15 8.98 -10.94
N VAL A 99 3.35 8.42 -11.11
CA VAL A 99 4.31 8.21 -10.01
C VAL A 99 5.16 9.48 -9.84
N CYS A 100 5.10 10.08 -8.67
CA CYS A 100 5.86 11.27 -8.28
C CYS A 100 7.05 10.82 -7.42
N ILE A 101 8.26 10.92 -7.96
CA ILE A 101 9.48 10.43 -7.31
C ILE A 101 10.25 11.63 -6.73
N PRO A 102 10.21 11.87 -5.40
CA PRO A 102 11.03 12.91 -4.77
C PRO A 102 12.49 12.48 -4.67
N SER A 103 13.39 13.45 -4.47
CA SER A 103 14.74 13.12 -3.98
C SER A 103 14.67 12.58 -2.55
N GLU A 104 15.68 11.83 -2.13
CA GLU A 104 15.72 11.29 -0.76
C GLU A 104 15.69 12.40 0.31
N ALA A 105 16.37 13.52 0.04
CA ALA A 105 16.38 14.69 0.91
C ALA A 105 14.97 15.26 1.10
N GLU A 106 14.20 15.39 0.03
CA GLU A 106 12.82 15.90 0.09
C GLU A 106 11.89 14.90 0.75
N ARG A 107 12.02 13.62 0.41
CA ARG A 107 11.23 12.53 0.97
C ARG A 107 11.30 12.49 2.50
N LEU A 108 12.46 12.78 3.08
CA LEU A 108 12.69 12.69 4.52
C LEU A 108 12.60 14.03 5.26
N ASN A 109 12.94 15.15 4.60
CA ASN A 109 13.10 16.44 5.27
C ASN A 109 12.16 17.55 4.78
N ASP A 110 11.52 17.39 3.61
CA ASP A 110 10.61 18.39 3.03
C ASP A 110 9.44 17.71 2.29
N LEU A 111 8.71 16.86 3.01
CA LEU A 111 7.61 16.09 2.43
C LEU A 111 6.47 17.00 1.96
N GLU A 112 6.11 18.03 2.74
CA GLU A 112 5.10 19.01 2.35
C GLU A 112 5.49 19.75 1.06
N GLY A 113 6.77 20.14 0.92
CA GLY A 113 7.28 20.77 -0.30
C GLY A 113 7.26 19.83 -1.50
N ALA A 114 7.62 18.56 -1.31
CA ALA A 114 7.51 17.54 -2.35
C ALA A 114 6.06 17.34 -2.81
N ILE A 115 5.11 17.19 -1.87
CA ILE A 115 3.69 17.02 -2.16
C ILE A 115 3.17 18.20 -2.99
N GLN A 116 3.49 19.44 -2.59
CA GLN A 116 3.07 20.63 -3.32
C GLN A 116 3.70 20.70 -4.71
N ARG A 117 5.02 20.52 -4.82
CA ARG A 117 5.72 20.63 -6.11
C ARG A 117 5.21 19.62 -7.13
N PHE A 118 4.99 18.38 -6.68
CA PHE A 118 4.50 17.31 -7.54
C PHE A 118 2.98 17.30 -7.70
N ASN A 119 2.25 18.16 -6.99
CA ASN A 119 0.79 18.13 -6.88
C ASN A 119 0.28 16.72 -6.52
N VAL A 120 0.87 16.11 -5.50
CA VAL A 120 0.50 14.75 -5.06
C VAL A 120 -0.94 14.74 -4.57
N THR A 121 -1.68 13.72 -4.97
CA THR A 121 -3.09 13.52 -4.60
C THR A 121 -3.30 12.28 -3.74
N TRP A 122 -2.34 11.36 -3.72
CA TRP A 122 -2.43 10.08 -3.01
C TRP A 122 -1.08 9.72 -2.40
N ILE A 123 -1.05 9.29 -1.15
CA ILE A 123 0.17 8.86 -0.45
C ILE A 123 -0.16 7.78 0.60
N ASP A 124 0.77 6.84 0.80
CA ASP A 124 0.75 5.83 1.85
C ASP A 124 1.93 6.05 2.79
N LEU A 125 1.66 6.24 4.08
CA LEU A 125 2.64 6.57 5.12
C LEU A 125 2.37 5.77 6.39
N THR A 126 3.40 5.61 7.21
CA THR A 126 3.15 5.19 8.59
C THR A 126 2.50 6.33 9.39
N PRO A 127 1.56 6.02 10.31
CA PRO A 127 0.87 7.01 11.12
C PRO A 127 1.78 8.03 11.82
N SER A 128 2.84 7.56 12.48
CA SER A 128 3.76 8.44 13.22
C SER A 128 4.52 9.39 12.30
N PHE A 129 5.00 8.88 11.16
CA PHE A 129 5.74 9.66 10.17
C PHE A 129 4.84 10.70 9.50
N ALA A 130 3.60 10.34 9.16
CA ALA A 130 2.65 11.26 8.54
C ALA A 130 2.46 12.52 9.39
N VAL A 131 2.20 12.37 10.69
CA VAL A 131 2.02 13.52 11.60
C VAL A 131 3.28 14.36 11.73
N ALA A 132 4.45 13.71 11.83
CA ALA A 132 5.72 14.42 11.97
C ALA A 132 6.10 15.21 10.70
N SER A 133 5.85 14.65 9.52
CA SER A 133 6.28 15.21 8.24
C SER A 133 5.24 16.09 7.56
N ILE A 134 3.97 16.04 8.00
CA ILE A 134 2.88 16.92 7.54
C ILE A 134 2.23 17.58 8.76
N PRO A 135 2.96 18.48 9.46
CA PRO A 135 2.46 19.13 10.67
C PRO A 135 1.24 20.03 10.42
N ASP A 136 1.06 20.56 9.20
CA ASP A 136 -0.15 21.28 8.82
C ASP A 136 -0.74 20.74 7.51
N PRO A 137 -1.76 19.85 7.57
CA PRO A 137 -2.39 19.28 6.39
C PRO A 137 -2.96 20.32 5.42
N ARG A 138 -3.21 21.56 5.86
CA ARG A 138 -3.69 22.65 4.98
C ARG A 138 -2.61 23.13 4.01
N ARG A 139 -1.33 22.83 4.27
CA ARG A 139 -0.20 23.15 3.38
C ARG A 139 -0.07 22.19 2.20
N VAL A 140 -0.82 21.10 2.21
CA VAL A 140 -0.83 20.08 1.13
C VAL A 140 -2.23 19.95 0.51
N PRO A 141 -2.83 21.04 -0.01
CA PRO A 141 -4.23 21.05 -0.44
C PRO A 141 -4.53 20.14 -1.65
N SER A 142 -3.50 19.72 -2.39
CA SER A 142 -3.66 18.75 -3.49
C SER A 142 -3.96 17.34 -2.99
N LEU A 143 -3.59 17.01 -1.75
CA LEU A 143 -3.71 15.66 -1.19
C LEU A 143 -5.18 15.29 -0.98
N GLN A 144 -5.65 14.28 -1.71
CA GLN A 144 -7.04 13.81 -1.67
C GLN A 144 -7.19 12.53 -0.85
N THR A 145 -6.13 11.72 -0.75
CA THR A 145 -6.15 10.44 -0.05
C THR A 145 -4.85 10.20 0.67
N LEU A 146 -4.95 10.01 1.98
CA LEU A 146 -3.87 9.62 2.86
C LEU A 146 -4.18 8.23 3.40
N VAL A 147 -3.37 7.25 3.00
CA VAL A 147 -3.39 5.91 3.58
C VAL A 147 -2.39 5.88 4.73
N LEU A 148 -2.83 5.34 5.85
CA LEU A 148 -2.04 5.16 7.07
C LEU A 148 -1.92 3.66 7.33
N ALA A 149 -0.71 3.12 7.20
CA ALA A 149 -0.47 1.67 7.29
C ALA A 149 0.85 1.35 8.01
N GLY A 150 1.06 0.08 8.34
CA GLY A 150 2.33 -0.41 8.90
C GLY A 150 2.56 -0.15 10.39
N GLU A 151 1.74 0.66 11.05
CA GLU A 151 1.75 0.84 12.52
C GLU A 151 0.32 0.87 13.07
N PRO A 152 0.10 0.52 14.35
CA PRO A 152 -1.19 0.72 14.99
C PRO A 152 -1.62 2.19 14.96
N LEU A 153 -2.74 2.46 14.28
CA LEU A 153 -3.27 3.82 14.16
C LEU A 153 -3.83 4.32 15.49
N GLN A 154 -3.18 5.33 16.07
CA GLN A 154 -3.65 6.01 17.29
C GLN A 154 -4.70 7.08 16.95
N PRO A 155 -5.67 7.37 17.84
CA PRO A 155 -6.73 8.35 17.60
C PRO A 155 -6.21 9.74 17.20
N HIS A 156 -5.10 10.18 17.82
CA HIS A 156 -4.51 11.48 17.53
C HIS A 156 -3.90 11.57 16.12
N HIS A 157 -3.39 10.47 15.57
CA HIS A 157 -2.90 10.44 14.18
C HIS A 157 -4.03 10.70 13.20
N ALA A 158 -5.17 10.00 13.36
CA ALA A 158 -6.33 10.19 12.50
C ALA A 158 -6.94 11.58 12.66
N ALA A 159 -7.11 12.04 13.90
CA ALA A 159 -7.69 13.36 14.21
C ALA A 159 -6.88 14.53 13.61
N HIS A 160 -5.57 14.35 13.41
CA HIS A 160 -4.71 15.34 12.76
C HIS A 160 -5.15 15.62 11.32
N PHE A 161 -5.54 14.59 10.57
CA PHE A 161 -5.85 14.67 9.14
C PHE A 161 -7.34 14.71 8.82
N VAL A 162 -8.20 14.04 9.61
CA VAL A 162 -9.63 13.97 9.36
C VAL A 162 -10.25 15.37 9.36
N GLY A 163 -11.10 15.64 8.36
CA GLY A 163 -11.69 16.95 8.13
C GLY A 163 -10.77 17.96 7.42
N ARG A 164 -9.49 17.61 7.19
CA ARG A 164 -8.51 18.43 6.44
C ARG A 164 -8.04 17.74 5.17
N VAL A 165 -7.93 16.42 5.19
CA VAL A 165 -7.73 15.57 4.01
C VAL A 165 -9.07 14.87 3.69
N PRO A 166 -9.54 14.89 2.43
CA PRO A 166 -10.84 14.32 2.07
C PRO A 166 -11.03 12.85 2.42
N ARG A 167 -9.97 12.04 2.30
CA ARG A 167 -9.98 10.62 2.66
C ARG A 167 -8.74 10.30 3.49
N VAL A 168 -8.97 9.92 4.73
CA VAL A 168 -7.95 9.34 5.63
C VAL A 168 -8.34 7.89 5.83
N ILE A 169 -7.45 6.97 5.50
CA ILE A 169 -7.77 5.54 5.47
C ILE A 169 -6.75 4.79 6.32
N ASN A 170 -7.23 4.05 7.31
CA ASN A 170 -6.43 3.06 8.00
C ASN A 170 -6.37 1.81 7.12
N CYS A 171 -5.17 1.38 6.77
CA CYS A 171 -4.96 0.16 5.98
C CYS A 171 -4.08 -0.80 6.76
N TYR A 172 -4.42 -2.08 6.70
CA TYR A 172 -3.66 -3.14 7.35
C TYR A 172 -3.49 -4.32 6.40
N GLY A 173 -2.29 -4.89 6.43
CA GLY A 173 -2.06 -6.24 5.96
C GLY A 173 -0.59 -6.61 6.09
N PRO A 174 -0.28 -7.91 6.28
CA PRO A 174 1.09 -8.38 6.32
C PRO A 174 1.71 -8.35 4.91
N ALA A 175 3.04 -8.27 4.81
CA ALA A 175 3.72 -8.27 3.52
C ALA A 175 3.39 -9.52 2.68
N GLU A 176 3.11 -10.64 3.34
CA GLU A 176 2.64 -11.90 2.78
C GLU A 176 1.33 -11.79 1.99
N ALA A 177 0.47 -10.83 2.32
CA ALA A 177 -0.85 -10.66 1.69
C ALA A 177 -1.04 -9.28 1.04
N GLY A 178 -0.06 -8.38 1.16
CA GLY A 178 -0.22 -6.96 0.88
C GLY A 178 -1.25 -6.31 1.83
N GLY A 179 -1.85 -5.20 1.42
CA GLY A 179 -3.01 -4.62 2.10
C GLY A 179 -4.25 -5.52 1.96
N CYS A 180 -4.87 -5.91 3.08
CA CYS A 180 -6.01 -6.82 3.10
C CYS A 180 -7.23 -6.29 3.86
N LEU A 181 -7.06 -5.33 4.78
CA LEU A 181 -8.12 -4.67 5.54
C LEU A 181 -8.01 -3.16 5.35
N ALA A 182 -9.14 -2.46 5.18
CA ALA A 182 -9.17 -1.01 5.12
C ALA A 182 -10.41 -0.41 5.82
N GLN A 183 -10.23 0.76 6.41
CA GLN A 183 -11.27 1.57 7.03
C GLN A 183 -11.07 3.05 6.71
N ILE A 184 -12.11 3.73 6.23
CA ILE A 184 -12.11 5.19 6.18
C ILE A 184 -12.28 5.70 7.62
N CYS A 185 -11.34 6.54 8.07
CA CYS A 185 -11.36 7.15 9.39
C CYS A 185 -12.38 8.29 9.44
N GLU A 186 -13.18 8.33 10.50
CA GLU A 186 -14.17 9.38 10.73
C GLU A 186 -13.84 10.22 11.96
N ALA A 187 -14.45 11.40 12.05
CA ALA A 187 -14.24 12.30 13.17
C ALA A 187 -14.87 11.72 14.44
N GLY A 188 -14.08 11.58 15.50
CA GLY A 188 -14.54 11.02 16.79
C GLY A 188 -14.24 9.53 16.99
N ASP A 189 -13.53 8.88 16.06
CA ASP A 189 -13.07 7.50 16.24
C ASP A 189 -12.11 7.39 17.44
N ALA A 190 -12.62 6.83 18.53
CA ALA A 190 -11.86 6.65 19.78
C ALA A 190 -10.80 5.55 19.68
N ALA A 191 -10.94 4.61 18.74
CA ALA A 191 -9.99 3.56 18.42
C ALA A 191 -10.16 3.16 16.95
N PRO A 192 -9.32 3.66 16.03
CA PRO A 192 -9.47 3.36 14.62
C PRO A 192 -9.33 1.86 14.34
N ALA A 193 -10.42 1.22 13.91
CA ALA A 193 -10.40 -0.18 13.51
C ALA A 193 -9.55 -0.37 12.25
N VAL A 194 -8.96 -1.55 12.08
CA VAL A 194 -8.29 -1.93 10.81
C VAL A 194 -9.28 -2.13 9.66
N GLY A 195 -10.57 -2.26 9.97
CA GLY A 195 -11.65 -2.19 9.00
C GLY A 195 -12.13 -3.51 8.45
N ARG A 196 -12.52 -3.49 7.17
CA ARG A 196 -13.13 -4.62 6.46
C ARG A 196 -12.18 -5.16 5.41
N ALA A 197 -12.38 -6.43 5.05
CA ALA A 197 -11.63 -7.07 3.99
C ALA A 197 -11.78 -6.32 2.66
N MET A 198 -10.67 -6.03 2.02
CA MET A 198 -10.62 -5.46 0.68
C MET A 198 -11.07 -6.52 -0.35
N PRO A 199 -11.62 -6.16 -1.52
CA PRO A 199 -12.26 -7.12 -2.45
C PRO A 199 -11.41 -8.32 -2.88
N SER A 200 -10.09 -8.16 -2.97
CA SER A 200 -9.17 -9.26 -3.35
C SER A 200 -8.77 -10.18 -2.19
N ALA A 201 -9.30 -9.98 -0.99
CA ALA A 201 -8.98 -10.77 0.18
C ALA A 201 -10.24 -11.16 0.97
N ARG A 202 -10.14 -12.30 1.65
CA ARG A 202 -11.03 -12.72 2.73
C ARG A 202 -10.22 -12.75 4.00
N CYS A 203 -10.81 -12.20 5.06
CA CYS A 203 -10.19 -12.16 6.37
C CYS A 203 -11.07 -12.92 7.35
N TRP A 204 -10.47 -13.87 8.04
CA TRP A 204 -11.12 -14.71 9.05
C TRP A 204 -10.49 -14.45 10.41
N VAL A 205 -11.30 -14.47 11.46
CA VAL A 205 -10.79 -14.46 12.83
C VAL A 205 -11.03 -15.85 13.40
N VAL A 206 -9.94 -16.59 13.63
CA VAL A 206 -9.97 -17.98 14.09
C VAL A 206 -9.59 -18.10 15.57
N ASP A 207 -9.95 -19.21 16.20
CA ASP A 207 -9.60 -19.49 17.59
C ASP A 207 -8.08 -19.66 17.71
N VAL A 208 -7.47 -18.97 18.68
CA VAL A 208 -6.01 -18.99 18.93
C VAL A 208 -5.46 -20.38 19.29
N ARG A 209 -6.34 -21.32 19.68
CA ARG A 209 -5.97 -22.70 20.04
C ARG A 209 -6.26 -23.69 18.91
N ASP A 210 -7.15 -23.34 17.98
CA ASP A 210 -7.56 -24.17 16.87
C ASP A 210 -7.98 -23.32 15.66
N ALA A 211 -7.03 -23.09 14.75
CA ALA A 211 -7.22 -22.29 13.55
C ALA A 211 -8.27 -22.83 12.57
N ARG A 212 -8.80 -24.04 12.79
CA ARG A 212 -9.91 -24.61 12.01
C ARG A 212 -11.29 -24.14 12.48
N ARG A 213 -11.34 -23.41 13.58
CA ARG A 213 -12.58 -22.90 14.17
C ARG A 213 -12.59 -21.39 14.15
N LEU A 214 -13.72 -20.81 13.74
CA LEU A 214 -13.91 -19.37 13.85
C LEU A 214 -14.00 -18.97 15.34
N ALA A 215 -13.41 -17.83 15.67
CA ALA A 215 -13.60 -17.20 16.96
C ALA A 215 -15.03 -16.66 17.08
N SER A 216 -15.57 -16.67 18.30
CA SER A 216 -16.85 -16.01 18.59
C SER A 216 -16.75 -14.50 18.38
N VAL A 217 -17.84 -13.86 17.93
CA VAL A 217 -17.90 -12.40 17.79
C VAL A 217 -17.54 -11.71 19.12
N GLY A 218 -16.59 -10.78 19.06
CA GLY A 218 -16.09 -10.04 20.23
C GLY A 218 -14.97 -10.74 21.02
N ALA A 219 -14.64 -12.00 20.70
CA ALA A 219 -13.48 -12.68 21.28
C ALA A 219 -12.18 -12.28 20.58
N VAL A 220 -11.07 -12.41 21.30
CA VAL A 220 -9.72 -12.31 20.72
C VAL A 220 -9.45 -13.59 19.93
N GLY A 221 -9.01 -13.44 18.69
CA GLY A 221 -8.63 -14.53 17.79
C GLY A 221 -7.41 -14.18 16.94
N GLU A 222 -6.98 -15.13 16.12
CA GLU A 222 -5.91 -14.95 15.15
C GLU A 222 -6.51 -14.55 13.79
N LEU A 223 -5.90 -13.58 13.11
CA LEU A 223 -6.31 -13.16 11.78
C LEU A 223 -5.70 -14.11 10.73
N VAL A 224 -6.56 -14.65 9.87
CA VAL A 224 -6.18 -15.47 8.72
C VAL A 224 -6.61 -14.76 7.45
N VAL A 225 -5.70 -14.67 6.49
CA VAL A 225 -5.96 -14.06 5.19
C VAL A 225 -6.01 -15.14 4.11
N GLU A 226 -7.05 -15.11 3.31
CA GLU A 226 -7.27 -16.00 2.17
C GLU A 226 -7.49 -15.12 0.94
N GLY A 227 -6.86 -15.45 -0.19
CA GLY A 227 -7.16 -14.81 -1.44
C GLY A 227 -6.00 -14.81 -2.43
N PRO A 228 -6.24 -14.32 -3.65
CA PRO A 228 -5.22 -14.24 -4.67
C PRO A 228 -4.09 -13.25 -4.34
N THR A 229 -4.21 -12.40 -3.31
CA THR A 229 -3.17 -11.46 -2.88
C THR A 229 -2.01 -12.13 -2.14
N LEU A 230 -2.17 -13.38 -1.72
CA LEU A 230 -1.14 -14.11 -0.99
C LEU A 230 0.12 -14.31 -1.83
N ALA A 231 1.27 -14.16 -1.19
CA ALA A 231 2.55 -14.54 -1.72
C ALA A 231 2.60 -16.05 -2.00
N ARG A 232 3.50 -16.46 -2.90
CA ARG A 232 3.76 -17.89 -3.15
C ARG A 232 4.32 -18.59 -1.92
N GLY A 233 5.11 -17.86 -1.12
CA GLY A 233 5.80 -18.38 0.06
C GLY A 233 7.17 -17.76 0.24
N TYR A 234 7.98 -18.39 1.09
CA TYR A 234 9.33 -17.93 1.41
C TYR A 234 10.40 -18.64 0.55
N LEU A 235 11.29 -17.86 -0.06
CA LEU A 235 12.36 -18.33 -0.94
C LEU A 235 13.27 -19.32 -0.22
N GLY A 236 13.31 -20.57 -0.69
CA GLY A 236 14.15 -21.63 -0.12
C GLY A 236 13.76 -22.07 1.29
N LEU A 237 12.56 -21.70 1.76
CA LEU A 237 12.10 -21.92 3.13
C LEU A 237 10.72 -22.60 3.12
N GLU A 238 10.66 -23.79 2.54
CA GLU A 238 9.43 -24.57 2.35
C GLU A 238 8.74 -24.91 3.67
N ASP A 239 9.49 -25.29 4.70
CA ASP A 239 8.94 -25.61 6.02
C ASP A 239 8.26 -24.40 6.66
N LYS A 240 8.87 -23.20 6.53
CA LYS A 240 8.27 -21.96 7.02
C LYS A 240 7.05 -21.56 6.20
N THR A 241 7.06 -21.86 4.90
CA THR A 241 5.90 -21.62 4.02
C THR A 241 4.73 -22.49 4.44
N LYS A 242 4.96 -23.79 4.65
CA LYS A 242 3.94 -24.73 5.13
C LYS A 242 3.43 -24.36 6.53
N ALA A 243 4.31 -23.91 7.42
CA ALA A 243 3.93 -23.50 8.77
C ALA A 243 3.06 -22.23 8.80
N ALA A 244 3.20 -21.34 7.81
CA ALA A 244 2.39 -20.13 7.68
C ALA A 244 1.07 -20.36 6.93
N ALA A 245 0.93 -21.48 6.21
CA ALA A 245 -0.29 -21.85 5.53
C ALA A 245 -1.22 -22.64 6.47
N LEU A 246 -2.50 -22.29 6.48
CA LEU A 246 -3.53 -23.13 7.07
C LEU A 246 -4.07 -24.05 5.96
N LEU A 247 -3.63 -25.32 6.01
CA LEU A 247 -3.84 -26.44 5.07
C LEU A 247 -2.72 -26.64 4.05
#